data_AF-A0A484Z542-F1
#
_entry.id   AF-A0A484Z542-F1
#
_cell.length_a   1.000
_cell.length_b   1.000
_cell.length_c   1.000
_cell.angle_alpha   90.00
_cell.angle_beta   90.00
_cell.angle_gamma   90.00
#
_symmetry.space_group_name_H-M   'P 1'
#
loop_
_entity.id
_entity.type
_entity.pdbx_description
1 polymer ?
#
loop_
_entity_poly.entity_id
_entity_poly.type
_entity_poly.pdbx_seq_one_letter_code
_entity_poly.pdbx_strand_id
1 'polypeptide(L)'
;MAGQIYQRLALLGFSIPVFWLALLLTLFFSLTLGWLPVSGRFDLLYTVKTVSGFAIIDAWLSDSIWRHEMIMSALRHMVLPVLTLAVAPTTEVIRLMRISTI
;
A
#
# COMPACT_ATOMS: atom_id res chain seq x y z
N MET A 1 -38.83 4.66 9.54
CA MET A 1 -38.16 5.63 8.62
C MET A 1 -36.67 5.81 8.95
N ALA A 2 -36.26 5.85 10.22
CA ALA A 2 -34.86 6.01 10.63
C ALA A 2 -33.89 4.92 10.13
N GLY A 3 -34.30 3.64 10.11
CA GLY A 3 -33.44 2.52 9.66
C GLY A 3 -32.92 2.64 8.22
N GLN A 4 -33.73 3.18 7.31
CA GLN A 4 -33.33 3.37 5.91
C GLN A 4 -32.27 4.46 5.74
N ILE A 5 -32.23 5.44 6.65
CA ILE A 5 -31.23 6.51 6.64
C ILE A 5 -29.87 5.94 7.03
N TYR A 6 -29.82 5.07 8.04
CA TYR A 6 -28.58 4.40 8.46
C TYR A 6 -28.00 3.49 7.36
N GLN A 7 -28.84 2.72 6.66
CA GLN A 7 -28.37 1.89 5.54
C GLN A 7 -27.84 2.72 4.37
N ARG A 8 -28.50 3.84 4.03
CA ARG A 8 -28.03 4.74 2.97
C ARG A 8 -26.70 5.42 3.36
N LEU A 9 -26.55 5.81 4.62
CA LEU A 9 -25.29 6.37 5.13
C LEU A 9 -24.17 5.33 5.15
N ALA A 10 -24.47 4.08 5.50
CA ALA A 10 -23.53 2.97 5.47
C ALA A 10 -23.05 2.63 4.04
N LEU A 11 -23.94 2.74 3.04
CA LEU A 11 -23.60 2.51 1.62
C LEU A 11 -22.65 3.58 1.06
N LEU A 12 -22.72 4.83 1.56
CA LEU A 12 -21.78 5.89 1.19
C LEU A 12 -20.34 5.59 1.63
N GLY A 13 -20.17 4.98 2.81
CA GLY A 13 -18.85 4.53 3.29
C GLY A 13 -18.37 3.23 2.62
N PHE A 14 -19.29 2.36 2.21
CA PHE A 14 -18.96 1.10 1.53
C PHE A 14 -18.44 1.30 0.10
N SER A 15 -18.70 2.47 -0.48
CA SER A 15 -18.25 2.83 -1.83
C SER A 15 -16.93 3.58 -1.85
N ILE A 16 -16.21 3.70 -0.72
CA ILE A 16 -14.88 4.31 -0.69
C ILE A 16 -14.00 3.50 -1.65
N PRO A 17 -13.62 4.06 -2.81
CA PRO A 17 -12.78 3.36 -3.76
C PRO A 17 -11.46 3.03 -3.08
N VAL A 18 -10.84 1.91 -3.46
CA VAL A 18 -9.51 1.51 -2.98
C VAL A 18 -8.48 2.66 -3.12
N PHE A 19 -8.67 3.51 -4.14
CA PHE A 19 -7.94 4.75 -4.32
C PHE A 19 -8.02 5.72 -3.12
N TRP A 20 -9.21 5.98 -2.57
CA TRP A 20 -9.38 6.87 -1.42
C TRP A 20 -8.75 6.29 -0.17
N LEU A 21 -8.86 4.97 0.02
CA LEU A 21 -8.15 4.28 1.10
C LEU A 21 -6.63 4.45 0.93
N ALA A 22 -6.12 4.35 -0.29
CA ALA A 22 -4.72 4.59 -0.58
C ALA A 22 -4.27 6.02 -0.28
N LEU A 23 -5.07 7.02 -0.66
CA LEU A 23 -4.80 8.41 -0.32
C LEU A 23 -4.78 8.63 1.20
N LEU A 24 -5.77 8.11 1.92
CA LEU A 24 -5.86 8.27 3.37
C LEU A 24 -4.71 7.57 4.09
N LEU A 25 -4.35 6.35 3.70
CA LEU A 25 -3.20 5.64 4.25
C LEU A 25 -1.91 6.39 3.99
N THR A 26 -1.72 6.92 2.77
CA THR A 26 -0.52 7.70 2.42
C THR A 26 -0.46 8.99 3.22
N LEU A 27 -1.56 9.75 3.32
CA LEU A 27 -1.64 10.97 4.13
C LEU A 27 -1.35 10.69 5.62
N PHE A 28 -1.97 9.65 6.17
CA PHE A 28 -1.81 9.33 7.58
C PHE A 28 -0.38 8.85 7.88
N PHE A 29 0.08 7.79 7.23
CA PHE A 29 1.37 7.20 7.57
C PHE A 29 2.58 8.02 7.11
N SER A 30 2.43 8.78 6.02
CA SER A 30 3.52 9.59 5.50
C SER A 30 3.52 11.00 6.05
N LEU A 31 2.40 11.72 5.99
CA LEU A 31 2.37 13.14 6.38
C LEU A 31 2.13 13.34 7.88
N THR A 32 1.31 12.51 8.53
CA THR A 32 1.06 12.68 9.98
C THR A 32 2.09 11.95 10.84
N LEU A 33 2.45 10.70 10.50
CA LEU A 33 3.43 9.93 11.27
C LEU A 33 4.88 10.09 10.78
N GLY A 34 5.10 10.42 9.50
CA GLY A 34 6.47 10.52 8.95
C GLY A 34 7.22 9.20 8.87
N TRP A 35 6.54 8.05 9.01
CA TRP A 35 7.19 6.74 9.09
C TRP A 35 7.48 6.13 7.72
N LEU A 36 6.61 6.41 6.76
CA LEU A 36 6.64 5.80 5.44
C LEU A 36 6.77 6.89 4.37
N PRO A 37 7.53 6.66 3.31
CA PRO A 37 7.73 7.63 2.24
C PRO A 37 6.46 7.81 1.41
N VAL A 38 6.21 9.04 0.93
CA VAL A 38 5.03 9.37 0.11
C VAL A 38 5.13 8.72 -1.28
N SER A 39 6.34 8.69 -1.84
CA SER A 39 6.57 8.37 -3.24
C SER A 39 8.04 8.07 -3.52
N GLY A 40 8.31 7.40 -4.64
CA GLY A 40 9.65 6.98 -5.05
C GLY A 40 9.87 5.47 -4.95
N ARG A 41 10.91 4.97 -5.61
CA ARG A 41 11.32 3.55 -5.53
C ARG A 41 12.37 3.30 -4.44
N PHE A 42 13.16 4.32 -4.16
CA PHE A 42 14.23 4.36 -3.17
C PHE A 42 14.30 5.77 -2.60
N ASP A 43 14.93 5.89 -1.43
CA ASP A 43 15.29 7.20 -0.89
C ASP A 43 16.25 7.93 -1.86
N LEU A 44 16.14 9.26 -1.90
CA LEU A 44 16.92 10.13 -2.80
C LEU A 44 18.43 10.04 -2.55
N LEU A 45 18.83 9.56 -1.38
CA LEU A 45 20.21 9.31 -0.99
C LEU A 45 20.86 8.13 -1.74
N TYR A 46 20.06 7.21 -2.31
CA TYR A 46 20.59 6.00 -2.94
C TYR A 46 20.33 5.99 -4.45
N THR A 47 21.40 6.12 -5.24
CA THR A 47 21.33 5.87 -6.69
C THR A 47 21.50 4.37 -6.95
N VAL A 48 20.39 3.66 -7.15
CA VAL A 48 20.38 2.25 -7.55
C VAL A 48 20.34 2.17 -9.07
N LYS A 49 21.32 1.48 -9.67
CA LYS A 49 21.28 1.18 -11.11
C LYS A 49 20.25 0.08 -11.35
N THR A 50 19.22 0.37 -12.14
CA THR A 50 18.22 -0.63 -12.54
C THR A 50 18.81 -1.58 -13.57
N VAL A 51 18.99 -2.85 -13.22
CA VAL A 51 19.56 -3.89 -14.09
C VAL A 51 18.51 -4.92 -14.48
N SER A 52 17.79 -5.46 -13.49
CA SER A 52 16.72 -6.46 -13.65
C SER A 52 15.32 -5.83 -13.77
N GLY A 53 15.15 -4.59 -13.30
CA GLY A 53 13.86 -3.91 -13.25
C GLY A 53 13.10 -4.10 -11.94
N PHE A 54 13.47 -5.08 -11.13
CA PHE A 54 12.93 -5.29 -9.78
C PHE A 54 13.73 -4.50 -8.75
N ALA A 55 13.05 -3.64 -7.96
CA ALA A 55 13.74 -2.76 -7.03
C ALA A 55 14.55 -3.51 -5.94
N ILE A 56 14.01 -4.59 -5.38
CA ILE A 56 14.70 -5.39 -4.35
C ILE A 56 15.90 -6.13 -4.95
N ILE A 57 15.74 -6.72 -6.14
CA ILE A 57 16.81 -7.47 -6.81
C ILE A 57 17.92 -6.53 -7.25
N ASP A 58 17.57 -5.35 -7.76
CA ASP A 58 18.54 -4.31 -8.16
C ASP A 58 19.28 -3.73 -6.94
N ALA A 59 18.60 -3.55 -5.81
CA ALA A 59 19.25 -3.16 -4.55
C ALA A 59 20.18 -4.26 -4.03
N TRP A 60 19.80 -5.53 -4.18
CA TRP A 60 20.65 -6.66 -3.81
C TRP A 60 21.88 -6.77 -4.72
N LEU A 61 21.75 -6.55 -6.03
CA LEU A 61 22.85 -6.64 -6.98
C LEU A 61 23.78 -5.42 -6.97
N SER A 62 23.42 -4.34 -6.26
CA SER A 62 24.27 -3.15 -6.15
C SER A 62 25.56 -3.47 -5.39
N ASP A 63 26.72 -3.03 -5.89
CA ASP A 63 28.03 -3.17 -5.22
C ASP A 63 28.25 -2.18 -4.07
N SER A 64 27.22 -1.46 -3.62
CA SER A 64 27.34 -0.46 -2.55
C SER A 64 27.56 -1.10 -1.18
N ILE A 65 28.34 -0.42 -0.32
CA ILE A 65 28.53 -0.81 1.09
C ILE A 65 27.19 -0.81 1.85
N TRP A 66 26.23 0.02 1.42
CA TRP A 66 24.94 0.25 2.06
C TRP A 66 23.79 -0.63 1.52
N ARG A 67 24.09 -1.77 0.88
CA ARG A 67 23.07 -2.67 0.27
C ARG A 67 21.88 -2.97 1.18
N HIS A 68 22.14 -3.23 2.46
CA HIS A 68 21.12 -3.57 3.45
C HIS A 68 20.14 -2.42 3.68
N GLU A 69 20.64 -1.18 3.77
CA GLU A 69 19.80 0.02 3.88
C GLU A 69 18.99 0.27 2.60
N MET A 70 19.58 0.01 1.42
CA MET A 70 18.88 0.15 0.14
C MET A 70 17.70 -0.82 0.01
N ILE A 71 17.87 -2.07 0.46
CA ILE A 71 16.80 -3.07 0.49
C ILE A 71 15.70 -2.65 1.48
N MET A 72 16.10 -2.19 2.67
CA MET A 72 15.14 -1.72 3.68
C MET A 72 14.34 -0.52 3.18
N SER A 73 15.02 0.43 2.51
CA SER A 73 14.39 1.55 1.83
C SER A 73 13.38 1.05 0.79
N ALA A 74 13.76 0.12 -0.09
CA ALA A 74 12.86 -0.43 -1.11
C ALA A 74 11.60 -1.05 -0.48
N LEU A 75 11.76 -1.83 0.60
CA LEU A 75 10.65 -2.44 1.33
C LEU A 75 9.73 -1.38 1.92
N ARG A 76 10.26 -0.35 2.58
CA ARG A 76 9.46 0.75 3.15
C ARG A 76 8.64 1.48 2.09
N HIS A 77 9.20 1.71 0.90
CA HIS A 77 8.48 2.33 -0.22
C HIS A 77 7.38 1.43 -0.80
N MET A 78 7.46 0.11 -0.61
CA MET A 78 6.45 -0.83 -1.10
C MET A 78 5.30 -1.08 -0.12
N VAL A 79 5.48 -0.86 1.19
CA VAL A 79 4.47 -1.19 2.21
C VAL A 79 3.11 -0.52 1.93
N LEU A 80 3.09 0.80 1.69
CA LEU A 80 1.84 1.54 1.45
C LEU A 80 1.13 1.08 0.15
N PRO A 81 1.80 1.02 -1.02
CA PRO A 81 1.20 0.49 -2.23
C PRO A 81 0.71 -0.96 -2.11
N VAL A 82 1.48 -1.82 -1.46
CA VAL A 82 1.12 -3.24 -1.34
C VAL A 82 -0.09 -3.43 -0.44
N LEU A 83 -0.15 -2.74 0.72
CA LEU A 83 -1.30 -2.82 1.61
C LEU A 83 -2.57 -2.31 0.93
N THR A 84 -2.47 -1.23 0.17
CA THR A 84 -3.63 -0.65 -0.52
C THR A 84 -4.15 -1.56 -1.62
N LEU A 85 -3.26 -2.14 -2.43
CA LEU A 85 -3.63 -3.09 -3.47
C LEU A 85 -4.15 -4.42 -2.91
N ALA A 86 -3.66 -4.86 -1.74
CA ALA A 86 -4.10 -6.09 -1.10
C ALA A 86 -5.56 -6.03 -0.60
N VAL A 87 -6.10 -4.84 -0.28
CA VAL A 87 -7.47 -4.71 0.22
C VAL A 87 -8.52 -5.22 -0.79
N ALA A 88 -8.31 -4.97 -2.08
CA ALA A 88 -9.25 -5.38 -3.12
C ALA A 88 -9.46 -6.91 -3.18
N PRO A 89 -8.41 -7.75 -3.39
CA PRO A 89 -8.57 -9.20 -3.41
C PRO A 89 -8.98 -9.75 -2.04
N THR A 90 -8.53 -9.17 -0.92
CA THR A 90 -8.97 -9.61 0.41
C THR A 90 -10.48 -9.43 0.59
N THR A 91 -11.02 -8.30 0.15
CA THR A 91 -12.47 -8.04 0.19
C THR A 91 -13.24 -9.04 -0.67
N GLU A 92 -12.71 -9.37 -1.85
CA GLU A 92 -13.28 -10.37 -2.73
C GLU A 92 -13.32 -11.77 -2.10
N VAL A 93 -12.20 -12.19 -1.51
CA VAL A 93 -12.11 -13.48 -0.80
C VAL A 93 -13.09 -13.53 0.37
N ILE A 94 -13.21 -12.46 1.16
CA ILE A 94 -14.19 -12.38 2.26
C ILE A 94 -15.62 -12.53 1.72
N ARG A 95 -15.94 -11.87 0.59
CA ARG A 95 -17.26 -11.98 -0.04
C ARG A 95 -17.56 -13.39 -0.50
N LEU A 96 -16.58 -14.06 -1.13
CA LEU A 96 -16.71 -15.45 -1.57
C LEU A 96 -16.94 -16.41 -0.40
N MET A 97 -16.19 -16.26 0.69
CA MET A 97 -16.37 -17.07 1.91
C MET A 97 -17.74 -16.90 2.56
N ARG A 98 -18.33 -15.70 2.46
CA ARG A 98 -19.66 -15.42 2.99
C ARG A 98 -20.77 -16.05 2.14
N ILE A 99 -20.60 -16.07 0.81
CA ILE A 99 -21.57 -16.67 -0.11
C ILE A 99 -21.57 -18.19 0.00
N SER A 100 -20.42 -18.83 0.21
CA SER A 100 -20.34 -20.29 0.31
C SER A 100 -20.93 -20.88 1.60
N THR A 101 -21.10 -20.06 2.63
CA THR A 101 -21.67 -20.49 3.93
C THR A 101 -23.20 -20.35 3.97
N ILE A 102 -23.81 -19.72 2.95
CA ILE A 102 -25.26 -19.61 2.77
C ILE A 102 -25.72 -20.69 1.79
#